data_AF-A0A6S7EV36-F1
#
_entry.id   AF-A0A6S7EV36-F1
#
_cell.length_a   1.000
_cell.length_b   1.000
_cell.length_c   1.000
_cell.angle_alpha   90.00
_cell.angle_beta   90.00
_cell.angle_gamma   90.00
#
_symmetry.space_group_name_H-M   'P 1'
#
loop_
_entity.id
_entity.type
_entity.pdbx_description
1 polymer ?
#
loop_
_entity_poly.entity_id
_entity_poly.type
_entity_poly.pdbx_seq_one_letter_code
_entity_poly.pdbx_strand_id
1 'polypeptide(L)'
;MDEVAALLALDPAVRNELRRTMTVLPVATSVNVNTAPAEVLAALAPGLSLSQARSMAGERDRGNWFNNSGDFANRLAGAGVKAPPPAVVTTSGWFLASGAVAYERARISMQALLRSSPPAAPDTIWTREIP
;
A
#
# COMPACT_ATOMS: atom_id res chain seq x y z
N MET A 1 -2.16 3.27 -13.15
CA MET A 1 -3.07 4.20 -12.45
C MET A 1 -3.93 4.97 -13.44
N ASP A 2 -3.34 5.71 -14.37
CA ASP A 2 -4.12 6.56 -15.28
C ASP A 2 -5.08 5.77 -16.19
N GLU A 3 -4.65 4.60 -16.69
CA GLU A 3 -5.51 3.67 -17.45
C GLU A 3 -6.64 3.10 -16.58
N VAL A 4 -6.34 2.63 -15.37
CA VAL A 4 -7.36 2.10 -14.43
C VAL A 4 -8.35 3.19 -14.02
N ALA A 5 -7.88 4.41 -13.78
CA ALA A 5 -8.75 5.52 -13.42
C ALA A 5 -9.62 5.99 -14.58
N ALA A 6 -9.13 5.89 -15.82
CA ALA A 6 -9.93 6.12 -17.02
C ALA A 6 -11.00 5.02 -17.20
N LEU A 7 -10.63 3.75 -17.00
CA LEU A 7 -11.57 2.62 -17.07
C LEU A 7 -12.70 2.74 -16.04
N LEU A 8 -12.38 3.20 -14.83
CA LEU A 8 -13.35 3.40 -13.75
C LEU A 8 -14.13 4.73 -13.83
N ALA A 9 -13.93 5.51 -14.89
CA ALA A 9 -14.54 6.83 -15.09
C ALA A 9 -14.43 7.76 -13.86
N LEU A 10 -13.29 7.68 -13.14
CA LEU A 10 -13.09 8.46 -11.92
C LEU A 10 -12.85 9.93 -12.26
N ASP A 11 -13.57 10.80 -11.54
CA ASP A 11 -13.38 12.25 -11.58
C ASP A 11 -11.90 12.61 -11.33
N PRO A 12 -11.33 13.62 -12.03
CA PRO A 12 -9.93 14.01 -11.87
C PRO A 12 -9.50 14.31 -10.43
N ALA A 13 -10.37 14.89 -9.61
CA ALA A 13 -10.07 15.17 -8.21
C ALA A 13 -9.95 13.87 -7.40
N VAL A 14 -10.91 12.96 -7.58
CA VAL A 14 -10.88 11.62 -6.93
C VAL A 14 -9.66 10.83 -7.38
N ARG A 15 -9.31 10.90 -8.67
CA ARG A 15 -8.11 10.28 -9.22
C ARG A 15 -6.84 10.80 -8.54
N ASN A 16 -6.71 12.11 -8.36
CA ASN A 16 -5.55 12.71 -7.72
C ASN A 16 -5.40 12.29 -6.25
N GLU A 17 -6.51 12.16 -5.52
CA GLU A 17 -6.50 11.62 -4.16
C GLU A 17 -6.05 10.16 -4.14
N LEU A 18 -6.61 9.32 -5.02
CA LEU A 18 -6.24 7.90 -5.11
C LEU A 18 -4.80 7.68 -5.54
N ARG A 19 -4.18 8.59 -6.30
CA ARG A 19 -2.75 8.48 -6.68
C ARG A 19 -1.81 8.37 -5.48
N ARG A 20 -2.21 8.86 -4.30
CA ARG A 20 -1.39 8.79 -3.07
C ARG A 20 -1.51 7.45 -2.35
N THR A 21 -2.57 6.70 -2.56
CA THR A 21 -2.94 5.55 -1.72
C THR A 21 -3.19 4.26 -2.52
N MET A 22 -3.28 4.34 -3.84
CA MET A 22 -3.57 3.20 -4.71
C MET A 22 -2.37 2.81 -5.57
N THR A 23 -2.13 1.50 -5.63
CA THR A 23 -1.12 0.86 -6.48
C THR A 23 -1.81 -0.20 -7.34
N VAL A 24 -1.43 -0.29 -8.62
CA VAL A 24 -1.92 -1.34 -9.53
C VAL A 24 -0.88 -2.44 -9.61
N LEU A 25 -1.28 -3.67 -9.31
CA LEU A 25 -0.44 -4.86 -9.37
C LEU A 25 -0.97 -5.84 -10.44
N PRO A 26 -0.09 -6.68 -11.03
CA PRO A 26 -0.49 -7.62 -12.09
C PRO A 26 -1.49 -8.70 -11.67
N VAL A 27 -1.63 -8.94 -10.36
CA VAL A 27 -2.54 -9.94 -9.78
C VAL A 27 -3.28 -9.35 -8.58
N ALA A 28 -4.47 -9.87 -8.29
CA ALA A 28 -5.22 -9.51 -7.08
C ALA A 28 -4.35 -9.77 -5.84
N THR A 29 -4.12 -8.72 -5.05
CA THR A 29 -3.16 -8.73 -3.94
C THR A 29 -3.83 -8.10 -2.72
N SER A 30 -3.86 -8.82 -1.60
CA SER A 30 -4.38 -8.29 -0.33
C SER A 30 -3.49 -7.17 0.21
N VAL A 31 -4.09 -6.22 0.91
CA VAL A 31 -3.36 -5.07 1.46
C VAL A 31 -2.47 -5.50 2.63
N ASN A 32 -1.22 -5.04 2.62
CA ASN A 32 -0.31 -5.17 3.75
C ASN A 32 -0.61 -4.08 4.80
N VAL A 33 -1.21 -4.45 5.92
CA VAL A 33 -1.56 -3.51 7.00
C VAL A 33 -0.35 -2.91 7.71
N ASN A 34 0.83 -3.54 7.58
CA ASN A 34 2.06 -2.99 8.12
C ASN A 34 2.63 -1.82 7.30
N THR A 35 2.12 -1.58 6.09
CA THR A 35 2.59 -0.47 5.23
C THR A 35 1.47 0.42 4.71
N ALA A 36 0.20 0.02 4.89
CA ALA A 36 -0.95 0.80 4.45
C ALA A 36 -1.07 2.15 5.22
N PRO A 37 -1.35 3.27 4.55
CA PRO A 37 -1.64 4.53 5.23
C PRO A 37 -2.99 4.45 5.98
N ALA A 38 -3.20 5.35 6.94
CA ALA A 38 -4.39 5.34 7.79
C ALA A 38 -5.70 5.45 6.99
N GLU A 39 -5.68 6.22 5.90
CA GLU A 39 -6.80 6.37 4.98
C GLU A 39 -7.21 5.03 4.35
N VAL A 40 -6.24 4.19 4.00
CA VAL A 40 -6.50 2.84 3.46
C VAL A 40 -7.02 1.91 4.55
N LEU A 41 -6.49 2.00 5.77
CA LEU A 41 -7.00 1.20 6.90
C LEU A 41 -8.46 1.52 7.21
N ALA A 42 -8.82 2.81 7.25
CA ALA A 42 -10.19 3.26 7.47
C ALA A 42 -11.12 2.83 6.33
N ALA A 43 -10.65 2.88 5.08
CA ALA A 43 -11.43 2.43 3.93
C ALA A 43 -11.65 0.90 3.91
N LEU A 44 -10.67 0.12 4.39
CA LEU A 44 -10.75 -1.35 4.43
C LEU A 44 -11.67 -1.89 5.52
N ALA A 45 -11.81 -1.17 6.63
CA ALA A 45 -12.54 -1.63 7.81
C ALA A 45 -13.79 -0.74 8.07
N PRO A 46 -14.96 -1.10 7.54
CA PRO A 46 -16.20 -0.37 7.81
C PRO A 46 -16.46 -0.22 9.31
N GLY A 47 -16.63 1.03 9.77
CA GLY A 47 -16.81 1.35 11.18
C GLY A 47 -15.53 1.78 11.91
N LEU A 48 -14.36 1.69 11.28
CA LEU A 48 -13.13 2.30 11.79
C LEU A 48 -13.07 3.77 11.35
N SER A 49 -13.12 4.70 12.30
CA SER A 49 -12.94 6.12 11.98
C SER A 49 -11.50 6.42 11.54
N LEU A 50 -11.31 7.47 10.73
CA LEU A 50 -9.99 7.91 10.32
C LEU A 50 -9.09 8.26 11.52
N SER A 51 -9.67 8.82 12.60
CA SER A 51 -8.90 9.10 13.83
C SER A 51 -8.37 7.82 14.48
N GLN A 52 -9.18 6.77 14.57
CA GLN A 52 -8.76 5.48 15.10
C GLN A 52 -7.71 4.81 14.20
N ALA A 53 -7.91 4.87 12.88
CA ALA A 53 -6.94 4.37 11.91
C ALA A 53 -5.58 5.09 12.03
N ARG A 54 -5.57 6.40 12.26
CA ARG A 54 -4.33 7.18 12.53
C ARG A 54 -3.67 6.77 13.82
N SER A 55 -4.43 6.58 14.90
CA SER A 55 -3.88 6.07 16.17
C SER A 55 -3.24 4.70 15.99
N MET A 56 -3.92 3.80 15.29
CA MET A 56 -3.45 2.45 15.01
C MET A 56 -2.18 2.44 14.13
N ALA A 57 -2.15 3.25 13.06
CA ALA A 57 -0.95 3.43 12.24
C ALA A 57 0.19 4.03 13.07
N GLY A 58 -0.08 5.00 13.94
CA GLY A 58 0.92 5.59 14.82
C GLY A 58 1.51 4.59 15.84
N GLU A 59 0.72 3.67 16.37
CA GLU A 59 1.22 2.57 17.21
C GLU A 59 2.12 1.61 16.43
N ARG A 60 1.68 1.22 15.23
CA ARG A 60 2.47 0.40 14.30
C ARG A 60 3.82 1.06 14.02
N ASP A 61 3.82 2.35 13.68
CA ASP A 61 5.02 3.09 13.30
C ASP A 61 5.97 3.31 14.50
N ARG A 62 5.46 3.19 15.74
CA ARG A 62 6.24 3.17 16.99
C ARG A 62 6.80 1.78 17.34
N GLY A 63 6.63 0.78 16.47
CA GLY A 63 7.19 -0.57 16.63
C GLY A 63 6.17 -1.63 17.03
N ASN A 64 4.90 -1.28 17.28
CA ASN A 64 3.85 -2.27 17.54
C ASN A 64 3.24 -2.77 16.21
N TRP A 65 4.07 -3.36 15.35
CA TRP A 65 3.62 -3.95 14.08
C TRP A 65 2.60 -5.07 14.28
N PHE A 66 1.81 -5.33 13.23
CA PHE A 66 0.88 -6.45 13.20
C PHE A 66 1.63 -7.72 12.87
N ASN A 67 1.53 -8.73 13.74
CA ASN A 67 2.22 -10.00 13.52
C ASN A 67 1.52 -10.86 12.46
N ASN A 68 0.19 -10.81 12.43
CA ASN A 68 -0.64 -11.54 11.47
C ASN A 68 -1.99 -10.82 11.29
N SER A 69 -2.85 -11.34 10.40
CA SER A 69 -4.19 -10.79 10.15
C SER A 69 -5.11 -10.85 11.39
N GLY A 70 -4.93 -11.84 12.26
CA GLY A 70 -5.67 -11.97 13.52
C GLY A 70 -5.35 -10.86 14.52
N ASP A 71 -4.10 -10.42 14.62
CA ASP A 71 -3.72 -9.26 15.43
C ASP A 71 -4.44 -7.99 14.94
N PHE A 72 -4.43 -7.74 13.63
CA PHE A 72 -5.19 -6.63 13.06
C PHE A 72 -6.70 -6.73 13.38
N ALA A 73 -7.30 -7.91 13.21
CA ALA A 73 -8.70 -8.15 13.54
C ALA A 73 -9.02 -7.88 15.03
N ASN A 74 -8.13 -8.29 15.94
CA ASN A 74 -8.28 -8.05 17.37
C ASN A 74 -8.20 -6.55 17.70
N ARG A 75 -7.29 -5.80 17.07
CA ARG A 75 -7.19 -4.34 17.28
C ARG A 75 -8.39 -3.60 16.71
N LEU A 76 -8.97 -4.05 15.59
CA LEU A 76 -10.24 -3.52 15.08
C LEU A 76 -11.38 -3.75 16.08
N ALA A 77 -11.50 -4.97 16.61
CA ALA A 77 -12.51 -5.29 17.61
C ALA A 77 -12.33 -4.47 18.89
N GLY A 78 -11.09 -4.30 19.36
CA GLY A 78 -10.74 -3.44 20.50
C GLY A 78 -11.04 -1.96 20.26
N ALA A 79 -11.00 -1.50 19.01
CA ALA A 79 -11.44 -0.16 18.60
C ALA A 79 -12.97 -0.03 18.46
N GLY A 80 -13.74 -1.10 18.75
CA GLY A 80 -15.20 -1.10 18.68
C GLY A 80 -15.78 -1.38 17.30
N VAL A 81 -14.96 -1.81 16.33
CA VAL A 81 -15.44 -2.21 15.00
C VAL A 81 -16.19 -3.53 15.11
N LYS A 82 -17.47 -3.53 14.72
CA LYS A 82 -18.35 -4.71 14.78
C LYS A 82 -18.45 -5.48 13.47
N ALA A 83 -18.03 -4.86 12.36
CA ALA A 83 -18.03 -5.50 11.07
C ALA A 83 -17.01 -6.66 11.03
N PRO A 84 -17.23 -7.69 10.19
CA PRO A 84 -16.22 -8.71 9.96
C PRO A 84 -14.88 -8.10 9.54
N PRO A 85 -13.75 -8.60 10.05
CA PRO A 85 -12.44 -8.07 9.69
C PRO A 85 -12.16 -8.30 8.20
N PRO A 86 -11.56 -7.31 7.50
CA PRO A 86 -11.24 -7.46 6.09
C PRO A 86 -10.10 -8.46 5.87
N ALA A 87 -10.03 -9.03 4.67
CA ALA A 87 -8.90 -9.86 4.26
C ALA A 87 -7.64 -9.00 4.07
N VAL A 88 -6.61 -9.26 4.88
CA VAL A 88 -5.35 -8.51 4.91
C VAL A 88 -4.16 -9.44 5.09
N VAL A 89 -2.96 -8.93 4.77
CA VAL A 89 -1.68 -9.60 5.03
C VAL A 89 -0.75 -8.69 5.83
N THR A 90 0.31 -9.26 6.39
CA THR A 90 1.34 -8.52 7.15
C THR A 90 2.70 -8.49 6.46
N THR A 91 2.80 -9.14 5.30
CA THR A 91 3.98 -9.23 4.45
C THR A 91 3.64 -8.81 3.02
N SER A 92 4.65 -8.52 2.21
CA SER A 92 4.48 -8.20 0.79
C SER A 92 5.35 -9.09 -0.07
N GLY A 93 4.79 -9.56 -1.19
CA GLY A 93 5.54 -10.14 -2.30
C GLY A 93 5.87 -9.14 -3.41
N TRP A 94 5.44 -7.89 -3.27
CA TRP A 94 5.55 -6.84 -4.29
C TRP A 94 6.26 -5.62 -3.73
N PHE A 95 7.18 -5.06 -4.51
CA PHE A 95 7.98 -3.90 -4.10
C PHE A 95 8.16 -2.93 -5.27
N LEU A 96 8.10 -1.64 -4.99
CA LEU A 96 8.45 -0.60 -5.95
C LEU A 96 9.83 -0.05 -5.57
N ALA A 97 10.85 -0.39 -6.35
CA ALA A 97 12.18 0.17 -6.19
C ALA A 97 12.26 1.51 -6.91
N SER A 98 12.82 2.54 -6.26
CA SER A 98 13.11 3.83 -6.87
C SER A 98 14.61 4.10 -6.76
N GLY A 99 15.24 4.54 -7.85
CA GLY A 99 16.65 4.87 -7.90
C GLY A 99 16.89 6.15 -8.69
N ALA A 100 18.00 6.83 -8.43
CA ALA A 100 18.43 7.97 -9.21
C ALA A 100 19.88 7.78 -9.62
N VAL A 101 20.17 8.00 -10.90
CA VAL A 101 21.53 8.01 -11.45
C VAL A 101 21.88 9.47 -11.72
N ALA A 102 22.99 9.93 -11.15
CA ALA A 102 23.51 11.27 -11.40
C ALA A 102 24.88 11.16 -12.08
N TYR A 103 25.05 11.86 -13.20
CA TYR A 103 26.31 11.99 -13.89
C TYR A 103 26.49 13.42 -14.37
N GLU A 104 27.51 14.10 -13.85
CA GLU A 104 27.71 15.56 -14.02
C GLU A 104 26.44 16.36 -13.73
N ARG A 105 25.81 16.95 -14.76
CA ARG A 105 24.57 17.75 -14.67
C ARG A 105 23.32 16.93 -14.98
N ALA A 106 23.47 15.70 -15.47
CA ALA A 106 22.33 14.83 -15.77
C ALA A 106 21.90 14.08 -14.50
N ARG A 107 20.60 14.08 -14.24
CA ARG A 107 19.98 13.24 -13.22
C ARG A 107 18.79 12.52 -13.83
N ILE A 108 18.84 11.20 -13.82
CA ILE A 108 17.77 10.35 -14.32
C ILE A 108 17.20 9.61 -13.10
N SER A 109 15.88 9.71 -12.91
CA SER A 109 15.17 8.97 -11.87
C SER A 109 14.47 7.78 -12.51
N MET A 110 14.58 6.61 -11.89
CA MET A 110 13.99 5.37 -12.39
C MET A 110 13.16 4.70 -11.30
N GLN A 111 12.15 3.97 -11.75
CA GLN A 111 11.33 3.08 -10.91
C GLN A 111 11.26 1.70 -11.51
N ALA A 112 11.18 0.68 -10.66
CA ALA A 112 10.99 -0.71 -11.05
C ALA A 112 9.96 -1.40 -10.15
N LEU A 113 9.00 -2.10 -10.76
CA LEU A 113 8.13 -3.01 -10.01
C LEU A 113 8.80 -4.37 -9.93
N LEU A 114 9.00 -4.83 -8.70
CA LEU A 114 9.66 -6.08 -8.37
C LEU A 114 8.67 -7.06 -7.74
N ARG A 115 8.81 -8.34 -8.09
CA ARG A 115 8.14 -9.46 -7.41
C ARG A 115 9.18 -10.27 -6.65
N SER A 116 8.98 -10.47 -5.36
CA SER A 116 9.82 -11.32 -4.52
C SER A 116 9.72 -12.77 -4.98
N SER A 117 10.86 -13.44 -5.14
CA SER A 117 10.93 -14.86 -5.51
C SER A 117 11.97 -15.64 -4.68
N PRO A 118 11.83 -15.72 -3.34
CA PRO A 118 12.82 -16.40 -2.51
C PRO A 118 12.92 -17.90 -2.85
N PRO A 119 14.12 -18.51 -2.81
CA PRO A 119 15.41 -17.90 -2.41
C PRO A 119 16.14 -17.17 -3.55
N ALA A 120 15.56 -17.09 -4.75
CA ALA A 120 16.16 -16.44 -5.90
C ALA A 120 16.10 -14.90 -5.80
N ALA A 121 16.79 -14.23 -6.71
CA ALA A 121 16.66 -12.79 -6.91
C ALA A 121 15.21 -12.43 -7.30
N PRO A 122 14.73 -11.23 -6.93
CA PRO A 122 13.39 -10.78 -7.31
C PRO A 122 13.27 -10.59 -8.82
N ASP A 123 12.09 -10.91 -9.36
CA ASP A 123 11.78 -10.66 -10.76
C ASP A 123 11.49 -9.17 -10.98
N THR A 124 12.11 -8.57 -12.00
CA THR A 124 11.75 -7.22 -12.45
C THR A 124 10.63 -7.31 -13.48
N ILE A 125 9.45 -6.82 -13.12
CA ILE A 125 8.26 -6.87 -14.00
C ILE A 125 8.28 -5.75 -15.03
N TRP A 126 8.64 -4.54 -14.59
CA TRP A 126 8.85 -3.40 -15.48
C TRP A 126 9.84 -2.42 -14.86
N THR A 127 10.44 -1.59 -15.71
CA THR A 127 11.19 -0.40 -15.32
C THR A 127 10.62 0.82 -16.08
N ARG A 128 10.70 2.00 -15.47
CA ARG A 128 10.32 3.26 -16.11
C ARG A 128 11.20 4.40 -15.63
N GLU A 129 11.42 5.36 -16.51
CA GLU A 129 11.92 6.67 -16.11
C GLU A 129 10.80 7.48 -15.43
N ILE A 130 11.17 8.29 -14.44
CA ILE A 130 10.30 9.23 -13.76
C ILE A 130 10.82 10.63 -14.08
N PRO A 131 9.98 11.51 -14.62
CA PRO A 131 10.32 12.92 -14.87
C PRO A 131 10.75 13.66 -13.60
#